data_AF-A0A3D1EWQ2-F1
#
_entry.id   AF-A0A3D1EWQ2-F1
#
_cell.length_a   1.000
_cell.length_b   1.000
_cell.length_c   1.000
_cell.angle_alpha   90.00
_cell.angle_beta   90.00
_cell.angle_gamma   90.00
#
_symmetry.space_group_name_H-M   'P 1'
#
loop_
_entity.id
_entity.type
_entity.pdbx_description
1 polymer ?
#
loop_
_entity_poly.entity_id
_entity_poly.type
_entity_poly.pdbx_seq_one_letter_code
_entity_poly.pdbx_strand_id
1 'polypeptide(L)'
;MNYLNTSVKLFDHYKSTTEVFHYYGVLAIYALCRTAVQSGDEALKAKCVAELQRFPDHITKHSAYNFPSYRIGGIARSYALYAELMTDEKTRKYVDHYADEMLVAQRDEQGIMSHPYLPETQRIWIDCAMAITPYLLFAGLALKNEQYVDEGINQTLLMYDAFLNKSTGLLHQSRGFCGQMQFSTDYWGRGQGWGIIALTELMQDLPKDHAQYETCKKYFVDHCK
;
A
#
# COMPACT_ATOMS: atom_id res chain seq x y z
N MET A 1 1.24 -11.46 23.66
CA MET A 1 0.57 -12.03 22.47
C MET A 1 1.64 -12.26 21.42
N ASN A 2 1.75 -13.44 20.80
CA ASN A 2 2.71 -13.66 19.70
C ASN A 2 2.07 -13.13 18.40
N TYR A 3 2.44 -11.92 18.01
CA TYR A 3 1.84 -11.20 16.87
C TYR A 3 2.06 -11.93 15.54
N LEU A 4 3.20 -12.61 15.37
CA LEU A 4 3.50 -13.41 14.17
C LEU A 4 2.52 -14.60 14.05
N ASN A 5 2.27 -15.31 15.14
CA ASN A 5 1.29 -16.39 15.16
C ASN A 5 -0.15 -15.88 14.90
N THR A 6 -0.50 -14.71 15.43
CA THR A 6 -1.81 -14.08 15.16
C THR A 6 -1.98 -13.76 13.68
N SER A 7 -0.94 -13.24 13.01
CA SER A 7 -0.95 -12.95 11.57
C SER A 7 -1.23 -14.20 10.73
N VAL A 8 -0.52 -15.32 11.03
CA VAL A 8 -0.73 -16.59 10.32
C VAL A 8 -2.16 -17.10 10.51
N LYS A 9 -2.67 -17.12 11.76
CA LYS A 9 -4.03 -17.57 12.06
C LYS A 9 -5.10 -16.71 11.39
N LEU A 10 -4.89 -15.40 11.30
CA LEU A 10 -5.80 -14.49 10.60
C LEU A 10 -5.87 -14.84 9.11
N PHE A 11 -4.72 -15.05 8.47
CA PHE A 11 -4.67 -15.45 7.07
C PHE A 11 -5.37 -16.81 6.83
N ASP A 12 -5.09 -17.80 7.68
CA ASP A 12 -5.71 -19.12 7.60
C ASP A 12 -7.23 -19.05 7.76
N HIS A 13 -7.70 -18.23 8.69
CA HIS A 13 -9.13 -17.98 8.87
C HIS A 13 -9.74 -17.38 7.60
N TYR A 14 -9.16 -16.32 7.02
CA TYR A 14 -9.69 -15.73 5.79
C TYR A 14 -9.75 -16.74 4.64
N LYS A 15 -8.65 -17.46 4.40
CA LYS A 15 -8.57 -18.47 3.34
C LYS A 15 -9.59 -19.59 3.53
N SER A 16 -9.95 -19.93 4.77
CA SER A 16 -10.98 -20.96 5.05
C SER A 16 -12.41 -20.51 4.72
N THR A 17 -12.66 -19.20 4.64
CA THR A 17 -14.02 -18.65 4.45
C THR A 17 -14.35 -18.30 3.01
N THR A 18 -13.37 -17.83 2.24
CA THR A 18 -13.58 -17.37 0.86
C THR A 18 -12.29 -17.36 0.06
N GLU A 19 -12.41 -17.25 -1.26
CA GLU A 19 -11.24 -17.02 -2.09
C GLU A 19 -10.64 -15.64 -1.81
N VAL A 20 -9.33 -15.61 -1.57
CA VAL A 20 -8.59 -14.40 -1.21
C VAL A 20 -8.27 -13.59 -2.47
N PHE A 21 -9.18 -12.72 -2.91
CA PHE A 21 -8.96 -11.83 -4.06
C PHE A 21 -9.39 -10.37 -3.86
N HIS A 22 -10.10 -10.05 -2.77
CA HIS A 22 -10.44 -8.67 -2.40
C HIS A 22 -9.23 -7.96 -1.75
N TYR A 23 -9.25 -6.63 -1.68
CA TYR A 23 -8.12 -5.84 -1.17
C TYR A 23 -7.68 -6.26 0.24
N TYR A 24 -8.63 -6.56 1.14
CA TYR A 24 -8.31 -7.01 2.51
C TYR A 24 -7.63 -8.38 2.51
N GLY A 25 -7.96 -9.24 1.55
CA GLY A 25 -7.33 -10.54 1.37
C GLY A 25 -5.91 -10.39 0.84
N VAL A 26 -5.72 -9.53 -0.16
CA VAL A 26 -4.39 -9.18 -0.69
C VAL A 26 -3.50 -8.57 0.40
N LEU A 27 -4.06 -7.70 1.24
CA LEU A 27 -3.36 -7.14 2.40
C LEU A 27 -3.00 -8.22 3.44
N ALA A 28 -3.86 -9.23 3.64
CA ALA A 28 -3.55 -10.36 4.50
C ALA A 28 -2.39 -11.22 3.94
N ILE A 29 -2.27 -11.38 2.62
CA ILE A 29 -1.10 -12.02 2.00
C ILE A 29 0.16 -11.19 2.28
N TYR A 30 0.08 -9.85 2.21
CA TYR A 30 1.21 -8.99 2.54
C TYR A 30 1.66 -9.17 4.00
N ALA A 31 0.72 -9.18 4.94
CA ALA A 31 1.01 -9.45 6.35
C ALA A 31 1.66 -10.83 6.56
N LEU A 32 1.20 -11.85 5.82
CA LEU A 32 1.82 -13.19 5.82
C LEU A 32 3.26 -13.14 5.30
N CYS A 33 3.53 -12.39 4.21
CA CYS A 33 4.87 -12.22 3.66
C CYS A 33 5.81 -11.54 4.66
N ARG A 34 5.40 -10.44 5.29
CA ARG A 34 6.17 -9.77 6.36
C ARG A 34 6.45 -10.72 7.51
N THR A 35 5.45 -11.51 7.90
CA THR A 35 5.56 -12.51 8.97
C THR A 35 6.60 -13.58 8.63
N ALA A 36 6.53 -14.13 7.41
CA ALA A 36 7.44 -15.18 6.94
C ALA A 36 8.89 -14.72 6.84
N VAL A 37 9.11 -13.48 6.36
CA VAL A 37 10.45 -12.88 6.29
C VAL A 37 10.99 -12.62 7.69
N GLN A 38 10.18 -12.01 8.56
CA GLN A 38 10.59 -11.69 9.94
C GLN A 38 10.88 -12.93 10.77
N SER A 39 10.12 -14.02 10.60
CA SER A 39 10.33 -15.27 11.34
C SER A 39 11.45 -16.14 10.78
N GLY A 40 11.84 -15.93 9.53
CA GLY A 40 12.75 -16.83 8.81
C GLY A 40 12.13 -18.21 8.52
N ASP A 41 10.81 -18.35 8.58
CA ASP A 41 10.12 -19.64 8.41
C ASP A 41 9.96 -19.96 6.92
N GLU A 42 10.74 -20.94 6.45
CA GLU A 42 10.75 -21.36 5.04
C GLU A 42 9.42 -21.95 4.57
N ALA A 43 8.65 -22.61 5.45
CA ALA A 43 7.34 -23.12 5.08
C ALA A 43 6.34 -21.98 4.89
N LEU A 44 6.40 -20.94 5.73
CA LEU A 44 5.59 -19.73 5.54
C LEU A 44 6.02 -18.95 4.30
N LYS A 45 7.31 -18.86 3.99
CA LYS A 45 7.80 -18.23 2.74
C LYS A 45 7.27 -18.97 1.51
N ALA A 46 7.39 -20.30 1.49
CA ALA A 46 6.84 -21.13 0.41
C ALA A 46 5.32 -20.95 0.26
N LYS A 47 4.60 -20.84 1.38
CA LYS A 47 3.17 -20.52 1.38
C LYS A 47 2.87 -19.16 0.76
N CYS A 48 3.64 -18.12 1.08
CA CYS A 48 3.48 -16.79 0.47
C CYS A 48 3.65 -16.85 -1.05
N VAL A 49 4.69 -17.54 -1.53
CA VAL A 49 4.94 -17.74 -2.97
C VAL A 49 3.77 -18.47 -3.62
N ALA A 50 3.28 -19.55 -3.01
CA ALA A 50 2.16 -20.32 -3.54
C ALA A 50 0.87 -19.49 -3.64
N GLU A 51 0.57 -18.64 -2.65
CA GLU A 51 -0.59 -17.75 -2.72
C GLU A 51 -0.46 -16.71 -3.83
N LEU A 52 0.72 -16.10 -3.96
CA LEU A 52 0.96 -15.10 -4.99
C LEU A 52 0.95 -15.70 -6.39
N GLN A 53 1.51 -16.90 -6.60
CA GLN A 53 1.52 -17.58 -7.91
C GLN A 53 0.13 -17.79 -8.51
N ARG A 54 -0.93 -17.77 -7.70
CA ARG A 54 -2.30 -17.80 -8.18
C ARG A 54 -2.70 -16.55 -8.95
N PHE A 55 -2.06 -15.41 -8.70
CA PHE A 55 -2.38 -14.15 -9.38
C PHE A 55 -1.54 -13.98 -10.66
N PRO A 56 -2.14 -13.48 -11.75
CA PRO A 56 -3.57 -13.19 -11.93
C PRO A 56 -4.40 -14.42 -12.37
N ASP A 57 -3.73 -15.45 -12.88
CA ASP A 57 -4.33 -16.44 -13.78
C ASP A 57 -5.26 -17.49 -13.10
N HIS A 58 -5.11 -17.68 -11.79
CA HIS A 58 -5.83 -18.69 -11.00
C HIS A 58 -6.69 -18.08 -9.88
N ILE A 59 -7.14 -16.84 -10.09
CA ILE A 59 -8.14 -16.18 -9.26
C ILE A 59 -9.49 -16.24 -9.99
N THR A 60 -10.54 -16.72 -9.33
CA THR A 60 -11.85 -16.94 -9.99
C THR A 60 -12.50 -15.65 -10.48
N LYS A 61 -12.22 -14.54 -9.80
CA LYS A 61 -12.73 -13.22 -10.17
C LYS A 61 -11.81 -12.11 -9.69
N HIS A 62 -11.53 -11.16 -10.57
CA HIS A 62 -11.01 -9.87 -10.17
C HIS A 62 -12.17 -8.90 -9.91
N SER A 63 -12.17 -8.29 -8.71
CA SER A 63 -13.11 -7.22 -8.41
C SER A 63 -12.79 -5.96 -9.23
N ALA A 64 -13.72 -5.00 -9.26
CA ALA A 64 -13.38 -3.63 -9.64
C ALA A 64 -12.44 -3.08 -8.55
N TYR A 65 -11.15 -3.13 -8.80
CA TYR A 65 -10.14 -2.65 -7.87
C TYR A 65 -9.95 -1.15 -8.05
N ASN A 66 -9.82 -0.41 -6.95
CA ASN A 66 -9.38 0.98 -6.99
C ASN A 66 -7.92 1.11 -7.44
N PHE A 67 -7.13 0.03 -7.27
CA PHE A 67 -5.74 -0.07 -7.69
C PHE A 67 -5.54 -1.30 -8.57
N PRO A 68 -5.18 -1.13 -9.86
CA PRO A 68 -4.97 -2.24 -10.79
C PRO A 68 -3.94 -3.27 -10.31
N SER A 69 -2.93 -2.84 -9.52
CA SER A 69 -1.90 -3.71 -8.94
C SER A 69 -2.47 -4.86 -8.09
N TYR A 70 -3.69 -4.74 -7.54
CA TYR A 70 -4.36 -5.83 -6.82
C TYR A 70 -4.62 -7.06 -7.71
N ARG A 71 -4.67 -6.90 -9.04
CA ARG A 71 -4.73 -8.03 -10.00
C ARG A 71 -3.54 -8.97 -9.89
N ILE A 72 -2.39 -8.46 -9.46
CA ILE A 72 -1.17 -9.26 -9.31
C ILE A 72 -0.79 -9.52 -7.84
N GLY A 73 -1.68 -9.20 -6.89
CA GLY A 73 -1.40 -9.34 -5.46
C GLY A 73 -0.87 -8.07 -4.78
N GLY A 74 -0.92 -6.91 -5.46
CA GLY A 74 -0.65 -5.60 -4.87
C GLY A 74 0.69 -5.53 -4.11
N ILE A 75 0.64 -4.93 -2.92
CA ILE A 75 1.80 -4.75 -2.02
C ILE A 75 2.50 -6.08 -1.73
N ALA A 76 1.75 -7.17 -1.59
CA ALA A 76 2.34 -8.47 -1.28
C ALA A 76 3.30 -8.94 -2.38
N ARG A 77 2.99 -8.68 -3.66
CA ARG A 77 3.87 -9.06 -4.76
C ARG A 77 5.08 -8.12 -4.90
N SER A 78 4.92 -6.81 -4.73
CA SER A 78 6.09 -5.90 -4.76
C SER A 78 7.03 -6.17 -3.57
N TYR A 79 6.47 -6.43 -2.38
CA TYR A 79 7.26 -6.84 -1.22
C TYR A 79 7.93 -8.20 -1.42
N ALA A 80 7.25 -9.19 -1.99
CA ALA A 80 7.85 -10.49 -2.29
C ALA A 80 9.02 -10.40 -3.27
N LEU A 81 8.97 -9.46 -4.22
CA LEU A 81 10.09 -9.17 -5.10
C LEU A 81 11.25 -8.51 -4.33
N TYR A 82 10.96 -7.48 -3.52
CA TYR A 82 11.94 -6.77 -2.69
C TYR A 82 12.64 -7.69 -1.68
N ALA A 83 11.87 -8.53 -1.00
CA ALA A 83 12.38 -9.48 0.01
C ALA A 83 12.91 -10.79 -0.60
N GLU A 84 13.14 -10.82 -1.92
CA GLU A 84 13.70 -11.95 -2.66
C GLU A 84 12.93 -13.29 -2.54
N LEU A 85 11.63 -13.23 -2.22
CA LEU A 85 10.75 -14.41 -2.21
C LEU A 85 10.32 -14.82 -3.62
N MET A 86 10.16 -13.85 -4.53
CA MET A 86 9.75 -14.07 -5.92
C MET A 86 10.53 -13.14 -6.86
N THR A 87 11.62 -13.64 -7.44
CA THR A 87 12.55 -12.85 -8.28
C THR A 87 12.46 -13.17 -9.78
N ASP A 88 11.50 -14.01 -10.18
CA ASP A 88 11.30 -14.41 -11.57
C ASP A 88 10.93 -13.21 -12.47
N GLU A 89 11.27 -13.32 -13.75
CA GLU A 89 11.08 -12.23 -14.73
C GLU A 89 9.61 -11.80 -14.87
N LYS A 90 8.65 -12.73 -14.72
CA LYS A 90 7.21 -12.43 -14.78
C LYS A 90 6.83 -11.54 -13.59
N THR A 91 7.28 -11.87 -12.38
CA THR A 91 7.06 -11.04 -11.19
C THR A 91 7.67 -9.64 -11.37
N ARG A 92 8.91 -9.54 -11.86
CA ARG A 92 9.55 -8.24 -12.11
C ARG A 92 8.75 -7.38 -13.09
N LYS A 93 8.35 -7.94 -14.24
CA LYS A 93 7.56 -7.24 -15.27
C LYS A 93 6.21 -6.79 -14.74
N TYR A 94 5.54 -7.60 -13.92
CA TYR A 94 4.29 -7.19 -13.29
C TYR A 94 4.48 -6.03 -12.32
N VAL A 95 5.47 -6.12 -11.44
CA VAL A 95 5.73 -5.06 -10.44
C VAL A 95 6.07 -3.75 -11.14
N ASP A 96 6.94 -3.81 -12.15
CA ASP A 96 7.35 -2.64 -12.94
C ASP A 96 6.16 -2.00 -13.66
N HIS A 97 5.39 -2.79 -14.40
CA HIS A 97 4.25 -2.30 -15.18
C HIS A 97 3.21 -1.54 -14.35
N TYR A 98 2.81 -2.07 -13.19
CA TYR A 98 1.81 -1.40 -12.35
C TYR A 98 2.41 -0.23 -11.54
N ALA A 99 3.72 -0.17 -11.34
CA ALA A 99 4.38 1.01 -10.80
C ALA A 99 4.37 2.16 -11.83
N ASP A 100 4.67 1.85 -13.10
CA ASP A 100 4.53 2.79 -14.22
C ASP A 100 3.10 3.31 -14.37
N GLU A 101 2.08 2.45 -14.28
CA GLU A 101 0.68 2.89 -14.31
C GLU A 101 0.36 3.89 -13.19
N MET A 102 0.93 3.71 -12.00
CA MET A 102 0.76 4.66 -10.88
C MET A 102 1.45 6.01 -11.15
N LEU A 103 2.59 6.04 -11.84
CA LEU A 103 3.25 7.30 -12.18
C LEU A 103 2.37 8.20 -13.05
N VAL A 104 1.59 7.62 -13.96
CA VAL A 104 0.73 8.34 -14.92
C VAL A 104 -0.75 8.33 -14.56
N ALA A 105 -1.11 7.85 -13.36
CA ALA A 105 -2.50 7.79 -12.92
C ALA A 105 -3.15 9.18 -12.83
N GLN A 106 -4.48 9.20 -12.87
CA GLN A 106 -5.27 10.43 -12.72
C GLN A 106 -4.94 11.14 -11.40
N ARG A 107 -4.72 12.45 -11.45
CA ARG A 107 -4.41 13.28 -10.28
C ARG A 107 -5.43 14.40 -10.07
N ASP A 108 -5.54 14.87 -8.84
CA ASP A 108 -6.20 16.13 -8.53
C ASP A 108 -5.30 17.33 -8.89
N GLU A 109 -5.77 18.55 -8.64
CA GLU A 109 -5.01 19.78 -8.90
C GLU A 109 -3.74 19.92 -8.05
N GLN A 110 -3.62 19.16 -6.96
CA GLN A 110 -2.46 19.15 -6.05
C GLN A 110 -1.46 18.04 -6.41
N GLY A 111 -1.75 17.24 -7.44
CA GLY A 111 -0.91 16.13 -7.88
C GLY A 111 -1.14 14.82 -7.12
N ILE A 112 -2.14 14.76 -6.23
CA ILE A 112 -2.51 13.54 -5.49
C ILE A 112 -3.27 12.61 -6.42
N MET A 113 -2.91 11.34 -6.41
CA MET A 113 -3.63 10.31 -7.16
C MET A 113 -5.10 10.27 -6.72
N SER A 114 -5.99 10.49 -7.68
CA SER A 114 -7.41 10.72 -7.46
C SER A 114 -8.26 9.63 -8.09
N HIS A 115 -9.58 9.70 -7.89
CA HIS A 115 -10.51 8.69 -8.40
C HIS A 115 -10.38 8.50 -9.92
N PRO A 116 -10.01 7.31 -10.42
CA PRO A 116 -9.59 7.13 -11.82
C PRO A 116 -10.71 7.29 -12.84
N TYR A 117 -11.97 7.14 -12.41
CA TYR A 117 -13.14 7.16 -13.31
C TYR A 117 -13.98 8.44 -13.24
N LEU A 118 -13.63 9.38 -12.37
CA LEU A 118 -14.40 10.61 -12.14
C LEU A 118 -13.44 11.82 -11.97
N PRO A 119 -12.58 12.10 -12.97
CA PRO A 119 -11.52 13.09 -12.86
C PRO A 119 -12.01 14.49 -12.48
N GLU A 120 -13.20 14.88 -12.95
CA GLU A 120 -13.85 16.16 -12.66
C GLU A 120 -14.19 16.36 -11.17
N THR A 121 -14.31 15.27 -10.41
CA THR A 121 -14.67 15.31 -9.00
C THR A 121 -13.49 15.58 -8.07
N GLN A 122 -12.25 15.47 -8.58
CA GLN A 122 -11.01 15.65 -7.80
C GLN A 122 -10.99 14.89 -6.46
N ARG A 123 -11.63 13.72 -6.44
CA ARG A 123 -11.85 12.91 -5.24
C ARG A 123 -10.57 12.20 -4.82
N ILE A 124 -10.20 12.38 -3.56
CA ILE A 124 -9.03 11.75 -2.92
C ILE A 124 -9.46 11.16 -1.58
N TRP A 125 -8.83 10.08 -1.14
CA TRP A 125 -9.12 9.44 0.15
C TRP A 125 -7.88 8.75 0.72
N ILE A 126 -7.76 8.73 2.05
CA ILE A 126 -6.52 8.32 2.72
C ILE A 126 -6.18 6.82 2.55
N ASP A 127 -7.16 5.96 2.23
CA ASP A 127 -6.90 4.54 1.94
C ASP A 127 -5.91 4.34 0.78
N CYS A 128 -5.79 5.33 -0.12
CA CYS A 128 -4.79 5.33 -1.19
C CYS A 128 -3.35 5.28 -0.65
N ALA A 129 -3.07 5.91 0.50
CA ALA A 129 -1.73 5.95 1.08
C ALA A 129 -1.18 4.54 1.33
N MET A 130 -2.02 3.64 1.86
CA MET A 130 -1.65 2.24 2.09
C MET A 130 -1.38 1.48 0.80
N ALA A 131 -2.16 1.71 -0.25
CA ALA A 131 -2.02 0.96 -1.50
C ALA A 131 -0.85 1.43 -2.37
N ILE A 132 -0.58 2.74 -2.39
CA ILE A 132 0.41 3.38 -3.26
C ILE A 132 1.80 3.28 -2.63
N THR A 133 1.96 3.75 -1.39
CA THR A 133 3.27 4.00 -0.79
C THR A 133 4.11 2.75 -0.67
N PRO A 134 3.64 1.67 -0.01
CA PRO A 134 4.45 0.46 0.15
C PRO A 134 4.67 -0.23 -1.19
N TYR A 135 3.68 -0.16 -2.11
CA TYR A 135 3.83 -0.75 -3.43
C TYR A 135 5.00 -0.14 -4.19
N LEU A 136 4.99 1.19 -4.31
CA LEU A 136 6.02 1.95 -5.03
C LEU A 136 7.37 1.91 -4.31
N LEU A 137 7.41 1.96 -2.98
CA LEU A 137 8.63 1.81 -2.21
C LEU A 137 9.32 0.48 -2.51
N PHE A 138 8.61 -0.65 -2.36
CA PHE A 138 9.20 -1.97 -2.60
C PHE A 138 9.53 -2.20 -4.07
N ALA A 139 8.70 -1.71 -5.00
CA ALA A 139 9.00 -1.75 -6.43
C ALA A 139 10.30 -1.00 -6.75
N GLY A 140 10.42 0.24 -6.26
CA GLY A 140 11.59 1.09 -6.49
C GLY A 140 12.87 0.51 -5.90
N LEU A 141 12.83 0.00 -4.67
CA LEU A 141 13.99 -0.63 -4.03
C LEU A 141 14.41 -1.91 -4.76
N ALA A 142 13.47 -2.78 -5.12
CA ALA A 142 13.78 -4.05 -5.77
C ALA A 142 14.26 -3.89 -7.23
N LEU A 143 13.69 -2.92 -7.95
CA LEU A 143 14.02 -2.63 -9.34
C LEU A 143 15.13 -1.60 -9.50
N LYS A 144 15.60 -1.00 -8.40
CA LYS A 144 16.57 0.11 -8.37
C LYS A 144 16.08 1.31 -9.19
N ASN A 145 14.81 1.65 -9.04
CA ASN A 145 14.17 2.78 -9.71
C ASN A 145 13.79 3.85 -8.67
N GLU A 146 14.60 4.90 -8.59
CA GLU A 146 14.40 6.02 -7.65
C GLU A 146 13.08 6.77 -7.90
N GLN A 147 12.61 6.84 -9.15
CA GLN A 147 11.37 7.53 -9.49
C GLN A 147 10.15 6.90 -8.79
N TYR A 148 10.14 5.57 -8.63
CA TYR A 148 9.09 4.89 -7.87
C TYR A 148 9.17 5.23 -6.37
N VAL A 149 10.38 5.23 -5.80
CA VAL A 149 10.57 5.59 -4.38
C VAL A 149 10.12 7.02 -4.13
N ASP A 150 10.57 7.96 -4.97
CA ASP A 150 10.22 9.38 -4.88
C ASP A 150 8.72 9.61 -5.03
N GLU A 151 8.06 8.94 -5.96
CA GLU A 151 6.61 9.08 -6.12
C GLU A 151 5.85 8.49 -4.91
N GLY A 152 6.29 7.36 -4.36
CA GLY A 152 5.73 6.79 -3.14
C GLY A 152 5.79 7.76 -1.96
N ILE A 153 6.94 8.41 -1.77
CA ILE A 153 7.14 9.45 -0.76
C ILE A 153 6.23 10.65 -1.05
N ASN A 154 6.28 11.18 -2.27
CA ASN A 154 5.53 12.36 -2.68
C ASN A 154 4.02 12.18 -2.43
N GLN A 155 3.45 11.05 -2.85
CA GLN A 155 2.04 10.74 -2.60
C GLN A 155 1.70 10.65 -1.11
N THR A 156 2.58 10.09 -0.29
CA THR A 156 2.37 10.03 1.17
C THR A 156 2.33 11.42 1.79
N LEU A 157 3.31 12.27 1.45
CA LEU A 157 3.42 13.61 2.03
C LEU A 157 2.26 14.50 1.59
N LEU A 158 1.93 14.50 0.29
CA LEU A 158 0.79 15.26 -0.24
C LEU A 158 -0.53 14.85 0.40
N MET A 159 -0.78 13.54 0.54
CA MET A 159 -2.00 13.05 1.21
C MET A 159 -2.03 13.43 2.69
N TYR A 160 -0.92 13.28 3.40
CA TYR A 160 -0.85 13.67 4.81
C TYR A 160 -1.18 15.15 4.98
N ASP A 161 -0.55 16.02 4.21
CA ASP A 161 -0.76 17.47 4.28
C ASP A 161 -2.18 17.87 3.87
N ALA A 162 -2.74 17.23 2.84
CA ALA A 162 -4.10 17.50 2.39
C ALA A 162 -5.14 17.11 3.44
N PHE A 163 -4.95 15.98 4.12
CA PHE A 163 -5.94 15.44 5.07
C PHE A 163 -5.75 15.90 6.51
N LEU A 164 -4.59 16.43 6.90
CA LEU A 164 -4.33 16.81 8.29
C LEU A 164 -5.23 17.94 8.78
N ASN A 165 -6.06 17.64 9.79
CA ASN A 165 -6.65 18.68 10.62
C ASN A 165 -5.66 19.11 11.70
N LYS A 166 -5.07 20.29 11.52
CA LYS A 166 -4.07 20.85 12.45
C LYS A 166 -4.57 21.09 13.88
N SER A 167 -5.88 21.23 14.08
CA SER A 167 -6.44 21.45 15.43
C SER A 167 -6.52 20.17 16.25
N THR A 168 -6.70 19.01 15.60
CA THR A 168 -6.86 17.71 16.26
C THR A 168 -5.64 16.81 16.10
N GLY A 169 -4.78 17.05 15.10
CA GLY A 169 -3.70 16.15 14.71
C GLY A 169 -4.17 14.93 13.89
N LEU A 170 -5.48 14.83 13.59
CA LEU A 170 -6.07 13.68 12.90
C LEU A 170 -6.27 13.96 11.40
N LEU A 171 -6.24 12.90 10.61
CA LEU A 171 -6.49 12.97 9.17
C LEU A 171 -7.99 12.91 8.86
N HIS A 172 -8.47 13.79 7.99
CA HIS A 172 -9.76 13.61 7.31
C HIS A 172 -9.73 12.32 6.46
N GLN A 173 -10.84 11.60 6.41
CA GLN A 173 -10.94 10.37 5.63
C GLN A 173 -10.84 10.63 4.11
N SER A 174 -11.46 11.70 3.61
CA SER A 174 -11.51 11.97 2.18
C SER A 174 -11.86 13.42 1.86
N ARG A 175 -11.70 13.80 0.58
CA ARG A 175 -12.17 15.06 -0.01
C ARG A 175 -12.96 14.78 -1.28
N GLY A 176 -14.05 15.51 -1.50
CA GLY A 176 -14.87 15.42 -2.72
C GLY A 176 -16.02 14.40 -2.66
N PHE A 177 -16.14 13.64 -1.57
CA PHE A 177 -17.20 12.63 -1.37
C PHE A 177 -18.44 13.17 -0.65
N CYS A 178 -18.29 14.23 0.16
CA CYS A 178 -19.39 14.89 0.87
C CYS A 178 -19.90 16.16 0.16
N GLY A 179 -19.27 16.53 -0.95
CA GLY A 179 -19.48 17.76 -1.69
C GLY A 179 -18.19 18.13 -2.45
N GLN A 180 -18.30 18.91 -3.54
CA GLN A 180 -17.15 19.29 -4.35
C GLN A 180 -16.09 19.96 -3.46
N MET A 181 -14.86 19.42 -3.48
CA MET A 181 -13.72 19.88 -2.66
C MET A 181 -13.96 19.91 -1.13
N GLN A 182 -15.07 19.37 -0.63
CA GLN A 182 -15.33 19.30 0.81
C GLN A 182 -14.62 18.09 1.41
N PHE A 183 -13.96 18.32 2.54
CA PHE A 183 -13.40 17.24 3.36
C PHE A 183 -14.50 16.56 4.17
N SER A 184 -14.33 15.26 4.40
CA SER A 184 -15.16 14.50 5.32
C SER A 184 -14.97 15.04 6.75
N THR A 185 -16.03 15.07 7.55
CA THR A 185 -15.96 15.63 8.92
C THR A 185 -15.52 14.61 9.97
N ASP A 186 -15.48 13.33 9.61
CA ASP A 186 -15.05 12.22 10.46
C ASP A 186 -13.55 11.95 10.39
N TYR A 187 -13.00 11.49 11.52
CA TYR A 187 -11.63 11.01 11.68
C TYR A 187 -11.65 9.49 11.85
N TRP A 188 -11.98 8.79 10.78
CA TRP A 188 -12.20 7.35 10.84
C TRP A 188 -10.94 6.58 11.26
N GLY A 189 -11.06 5.73 12.28
CA GLY A 189 -9.91 5.02 12.85
C GLY A 189 -9.14 4.15 11.84
N ARG A 190 -9.84 3.53 10.87
CA ARG A 190 -9.17 2.78 9.80
C ARG A 190 -8.45 3.71 8.82
N GLY A 191 -9.02 4.89 8.54
CA GLY A 191 -8.37 5.92 7.74
C GLY A 191 -7.05 6.39 8.35
N GLN A 192 -7.03 6.63 9.67
CA GLN A 192 -5.78 6.91 10.40
C GLN A 192 -4.77 5.76 10.26
N GLY A 193 -5.26 4.51 10.32
CA GLY A 193 -4.50 3.29 10.10
C GLY A 193 -3.82 3.23 8.72
N TRP A 194 -4.52 3.67 7.67
CA TRP A 194 -3.96 3.73 6.32
C TRP A 194 -2.94 4.85 6.12
N GLY A 195 -3.09 5.98 6.81
CA GLY A 195 -2.06 7.00 6.86
C GLY A 195 -0.78 6.51 7.55
N ILE A 196 -0.92 5.88 8.73
CA ILE A 196 0.25 5.46 9.51
C ILE A 196 0.99 4.27 8.90
N ILE A 197 0.29 3.32 8.24
CA ILE A 197 0.99 2.18 7.61
C ILE A 197 1.91 2.66 6.48
N ALA A 198 1.49 3.65 5.69
CA ALA A 198 2.31 4.25 4.64
C ALA A 198 3.61 4.84 5.20
N LEU A 199 3.48 5.68 6.24
CA LEU A 199 4.62 6.27 6.95
C LEU A 199 5.50 5.20 7.63
N THR A 200 4.89 4.15 8.18
CA THR A 200 5.62 3.05 8.82
C THR A 200 6.50 2.31 7.82
N GLU A 201 5.98 1.98 6.64
CA GLU A 201 6.77 1.28 5.62
C GLU A 201 7.92 2.15 5.11
N LEU A 202 7.72 3.46 4.94
CA LEU A 202 8.82 4.40 4.67
C LEU A 202 9.86 4.37 5.80
N MET A 203 9.46 4.37 7.07
CA MET A 203 10.41 4.35 8.19
C MET A 203 11.20 3.06 8.32
N GLN A 204 10.63 1.94 7.87
CA GLN A 204 11.29 0.63 7.92
C GLN A 204 12.30 0.45 6.78
N ASP A 205 11.92 0.82 5.56
CA ASP A 205 12.62 0.37 4.36
C ASP A 205 13.22 1.52 3.51
N LEU A 206 12.88 2.80 3.77
CA LEU A 206 13.53 3.92 3.08
C LEU A 206 14.99 4.08 3.53
N PRO A 207 15.97 4.24 2.62
CA PRO A 207 17.35 4.52 2.98
C PRO A 207 17.48 5.77 3.84
N LYS A 208 18.28 5.69 4.91
CA LYS A 208 18.43 6.78 5.89
C LYS A 208 19.13 8.02 5.33
N ASP A 209 19.88 7.86 4.26
CA ASP A 209 20.57 8.91 3.51
C ASP A 209 19.68 9.53 2.42
N HIS A 210 18.47 9.03 2.22
CA HIS A 210 17.51 9.64 1.30
C HIS A 210 17.14 11.06 1.75
N ALA A 211 17.10 12.01 0.82
CA ALA A 211 16.91 13.43 1.12
C ALA A 211 15.61 13.74 1.91
N GLN A 212 14.56 12.93 1.70
CA GLN A 212 13.27 13.07 2.37
C GLN A 212 13.11 12.27 3.66
N TYR A 213 14.12 11.51 4.10
CA TYR A 213 14.01 10.60 5.24
C TYR A 213 13.55 11.33 6.52
N GLU A 214 14.19 12.46 6.87
CA GLU A 214 13.82 13.23 8.06
C GLU A 214 12.43 13.87 7.95
N THR A 215 11.99 14.23 6.74
CA THR A 215 10.61 14.71 6.50
C THR A 215 9.60 13.60 6.80
N CYS A 216 9.78 12.41 6.21
CA CYS A 216 8.91 11.26 6.43
C CYS A 216 8.88 10.86 7.92
N LYS A 217 10.03 10.90 8.59
CA LYS A 217 10.15 10.62 10.03
C LYS A 217 9.41 11.64 10.89
N LYS A 218 9.49 12.92 10.54
CA LYS A 218 8.69 13.96 11.21
C LYS A 218 7.19 13.65 11.09
N TYR A 219 6.71 13.31 9.89
CA TYR A 219 5.29 13.03 9.66
C TYR A 219 4.84 11.77 10.40
N PHE A 220 5.67 10.72 10.42
CA PHE A 220 5.46 9.52 11.24
C PHE A 220 5.30 9.87 12.73
N VAL A 221 6.24 10.63 13.28
CA VAL A 221 6.22 11.03 14.70
C VAL A 221 5.01 11.90 15.03
N ASP A 222 4.65 12.84 14.15
CA ASP A 222 3.50 13.72 14.38
C ASP A 222 2.17 12.98 14.30
N HIS A 223 2.03 11.99 13.40
CA HIS A 223 0.83 11.14 13.33
C HIS A 223 0.66 10.19 14.53
N CYS A 224 1.74 9.90 15.25
CA CYS A 224 1.70 9.05 16.44
C CYS A 224 1.35 9.80 17.74
N LYS A 225 1.25 11.14 17.73
CA LYS A 225 0.91 11.96 18.90
C LYS A 225 -0.59 12.12 19.07
#